data_AF-T1AMJ9-F1
#
_entry.id   AF-T1AMJ9-F1
#
_cell.length_a   1.000
_cell.length_b   1.000
_cell.length_c   1.000
_cell.angle_alpha   90.00
_cell.angle_beta   90.00
_cell.angle_gamma   90.00
#
_symmetry.space_group_name_H-M   'P 1'
#
loop_
_entity.id
_entity.type
_entity.pdbx_description
1 polymer ?
#
loop_
_entity_poly.entity_id
_entity_poly.type
_entity_poly.pdbx_seq_one_letter_code
_entity_poly.pdbx_strand_id
1 'polypeptide(L)'
;MQPLKLANQQDHRRARYANAQVETTNRHLAMQRLGIGFQAGNGLIFGIERVLVIWLAAVLVLKGEFSAGMLVAFVAYADQFSRRAASLIDQWNDFKMLGLHAERVADIALTPAEAQLEGVHSGPLPDASLEVKNLRFRYAEGEPWVIEGCSF
;
A
#
# COMPACT_ATOMS: atom_id res chain seq x y z
N MET A 1 -27.76 -0.29 -14.42
CA MET A 1 -28.60 0.03 -13.23
C MET A 1 -30.06 -0.42 -13.35
N GLN A 2 -30.61 -0.64 -14.54
CA GLN A 2 -31.97 -1.15 -14.75
C GLN A 2 -32.33 -2.48 -14.06
N PRO A 3 -31.52 -3.56 -14.12
CA PRO A 3 -31.93 -4.85 -13.56
C PRO A 3 -32.04 -4.83 -12.02
N LEU A 4 -31.28 -3.97 -11.35
CA LEU A 4 -31.28 -3.88 -9.88
C LEU A 4 -32.49 -3.10 -9.35
N LYS A 5 -33.00 -2.12 -10.11
CA LYS A 5 -34.20 -1.36 -9.73
C LYS A 5 -35.46 -2.18 -9.92
N LEU A 6 -35.49 -3.01 -10.98
CA LEU A 6 -36.59 -3.95 -11.26
C LEU A 6 -36.71 -5.07 -10.23
N ALA A 7 -35.59 -5.51 -9.63
CA ALA A 7 -35.56 -6.63 -8.68
C ALA A 7 -35.70 -6.22 -7.19
N ASN A 8 -35.85 -4.91 -6.88
CA ASN A 8 -35.87 -4.36 -5.51
C ASN A 8 -34.72 -4.80 -4.57
N GLN A 9 -33.59 -5.30 -5.12
CA GLN A 9 -32.42 -5.74 -4.33
C GLN A 9 -31.41 -4.62 -4.05
N GLN A 10 -31.88 -3.36 -4.04
CA GLN A 10 -31.03 -2.19 -3.80
C GLN A 10 -30.42 -2.23 -2.39
N ASP A 11 -31.21 -2.61 -1.39
CA ASP A 11 -30.80 -2.59 0.01
C ASP A 11 -29.74 -3.66 0.31
N HIS A 12 -29.86 -4.85 -0.27
CA HIS A 12 -28.88 -5.92 -0.11
C HIS A 12 -27.53 -5.56 -0.75
N ARG A 13 -27.55 -4.84 -1.88
CA ARG A 13 -26.33 -4.33 -2.51
C ARG A 13 -25.72 -3.17 -1.73
N ARG A 14 -26.55 -2.23 -1.24
CA ARG A 14 -26.10 -1.13 -0.37
C ARG A 14 -25.45 -1.66 0.90
N ALA A 15 -26.02 -2.67 1.54
CA ALA A 15 -25.43 -3.33 2.70
C ALA A 15 -24.07 -3.95 2.37
N ARG A 16 -23.94 -4.63 1.22
CA ARG A 16 -22.66 -5.20 0.77
C ARG A 16 -21.60 -4.13 0.49
N TYR A 17 -21.97 -3.05 -0.19
CA TYR A 17 -21.05 -1.92 -0.43
C TYR A 17 -20.67 -1.21 0.87
N ALA A 18 -21.62 -0.98 1.79
CA ALA A 18 -21.37 -0.38 3.08
C ALA A 18 -20.42 -1.25 3.92
N ASN A 19 -20.65 -2.58 3.97
CA ASN A 19 -19.77 -3.50 4.68
C ASN A 19 -18.34 -3.51 4.09
N ALA A 20 -18.22 -3.54 2.76
CA ALA A 20 -16.91 -3.47 2.09
C ALA A 20 -16.19 -2.13 2.36
N GLN A 21 -16.94 -1.03 2.41
CA GLN A 21 -16.40 0.30 2.73
C GLN A 21 -15.98 0.41 4.19
N VAL A 22 -16.75 -0.15 5.11
CA VAL A 22 -16.37 -0.25 6.53
C VAL A 22 -15.09 -1.08 6.68
N GLU A 23 -14.95 -2.17 5.95
CA GLU A 23 -13.75 -3.02 6.04
C GLU A 23 -12.49 -2.33 5.50
N THR A 24 -12.59 -1.58 4.39
CA THR A 24 -11.45 -0.81 3.88
C THR A 24 -11.08 0.35 4.80
N THR A 25 -12.08 1.07 5.34
CA THR A 25 -11.85 2.13 6.32
C THR A 25 -11.24 1.58 7.61
N ASN A 26 -11.69 0.43 8.11
CA ASN A 26 -11.13 -0.19 9.31
C ASN A 26 -9.66 -0.59 9.11
N ARG A 27 -9.30 -1.15 7.96
CA ARG A 27 -7.88 -1.45 7.65
C ARG A 27 -7.04 -0.16 7.61
N HIS A 28 -7.56 0.92 7.04
CA HIS A 28 -6.88 2.21 7.03
C HIS A 28 -6.71 2.80 8.44
N LEU A 29 -7.75 2.75 9.27
CA LEU A 29 -7.71 3.21 10.65
C LEU A 29 -6.74 2.38 11.51
N ALA A 30 -6.62 1.07 11.27
CA ALA A 30 -5.65 0.23 11.96
C ALA A 30 -4.21 0.67 11.64
N MET A 31 -3.90 0.95 10.36
CA MET A 31 -2.59 1.49 9.96
C MET A 31 -2.32 2.87 10.58
N GLN A 32 -3.31 3.77 10.59
CA GLN A 32 -3.19 5.09 11.22
C GLN A 32 -2.94 4.99 12.74
N ARG A 33 -3.63 4.09 13.44
CA ARG A 33 -3.45 3.88 14.88
C ARG A 33 -2.04 3.39 15.21
N LEU A 34 -1.46 2.51 14.38
CA LEU A 34 -0.07 2.10 14.50
C LEU A 34 0.88 3.29 14.31
N GLY A 35 0.63 4.12 13.29
CA GLY A 35 1.41 5.35 13.06
C GLY A 35 1.38 6.31 14.23
N ILE A 36 0.19 6.57 14.80
CA ILE A 36 0.03 7.41 16.00
C ILE A 36 0.78 6.81 17.19
N GLY A 37 0.71 5.49 17.38
CA GLY A 37 1.46 4.79 18.43
C GLY A 37 2.97 4.97 18.30
N PHE A 38 3.52 4.80 17.09
CA PHE A 38 4.93 5.04 16.81
C PHE A 38 5.32 6.50 17.06
N GLN A 39 4.50 7.46 16.62
CA GLN A 39 4.78 8.87 16.76
C GLN A 39 4.75 9.32 18.23
N ALA A 40 3.77 8.83 19.01
CA ALA A 40 3.70 9.08 20.44
C ALA A 40 4.89 8.44 21.19
N GLY A 41 5.25 7.20 20.84
CA GLY A 41 6.41 6.50 21.41
C GLY A 41 7.73 7.22 21.17
N ASN A 42 8.00 7.61 19.91
CA ASN A 42 9.17 8.42 19.57
C ASN A 42 9.17 9.76 20.32
N GLY A 43 8.04 10.46 20.35
CA GLY A 43 7.91 11.73 21.07
C GLY A 43 8.23 11.63 22.55
N LEU A 44 7.79 10.55 23.23
CA LEU A 44 8.13 10.30 24.63
C LEU A 44 9.62 10.01 24.84
N ILE A 45 10.22 9.18 23.98
CA ILE A 45 11.65 8.85 24.05
C ILE A 45 12.50 10.11 23.90
N PHE A 46 12.27 10.90 22.85
CA PHE A 46 12.99 12.15 22.61
C PHE A 46 12.71 13.21 23.69
N GLY A 47 11.50 13.24 24.24
CA GLY A 47 11.17 14.11 25.37
C GLY A 47 11.98 13.78 26.62
N ILE A 48 12.06 12.49 26.97
CA ILE A 48 12.86 12.01 28.11
C ILE A 48 14.35 12.26 27.87
N GLU A 49 14.86 11.94 26.69
CA GLU A 49 16.24 12.23 26.28
C GLU A 49 16.57 13.70 26.50
N ARG A 50 15.72 14.61 26.00
CA ARG A 50 15.95 16.05 26.12
C ARG A 50 15.99 16.53 27.57
N VAL A 51 15.09 16.01 28.43
CA VAL A 51 15.12 16.33 29.86
C VAL A 51 16.43 15.84 30.51
N LEU A 52 16.86 14.62 30.20
CA LEU A 52 18.10 14.04 30.72
C LEU A 52 19.33 14.83 30.27
N VAL A 53 19.40 15.19 28.99
CA VAL A 53 20.51 15.97 28.41
C VAL A 53 20.63 17.33 29.07
N ILE A 54 19.51 18.04 29.23
CA ILE A 54 19.48 19.36 29.91
C ILE A 54 19.90 19.21 31.37
N TRP A 55 19.42 18.19 32.07
CA TRP A 55 19.76 17.94 33.47
C TRP A 55 21.27 17.66 33.65
N LEU A 56 21.84 16.77 32.84
CA LEU A 56 23.28 16.47 32.83
C LEU A 56 24.12 17.72 32.56
N ALA A 57 23.74 18.50 31.54
CA ALA A 57 24.45 19.70 31.17
C ALA A 57 24.37 20.79 32.26
N ALA A 58 23.22 20.94 32.94
CA ALA A 58 23.07 21.84 34.07
C ALA A 58 23.95 21.42 35.26
N VAL A 59 24.07 20.12 35.55
CA VAL A 59 24.97 19.60 36.60
C VAL A 59 26.44 19.91 36.28
N LEU A 60 26.85 19.80 35.02
CA LEU A 60 28.21 20.17 34.56
C LEU A 60 28.51 21.67 34.74
N VAL A 61 27.50 22.53 34.53
CA VAL A 61 27.63 23.98 34.81
C VAL A 61 27.80 24.24 36.30
N LEU A 62 27.03 23.57 37.16
CA LEU A 62 27.15 23.71 38.62
C LEU A 62 28.51 23.24 39.15
N LYS A 63 29.14 22.26 38.48
CA LYS A 63 30.50 21.81 38.79
C LYS A 63 31.60 22.75 38.28
N GLY A 64 31.26 23.78 37.52
CA GLY A 64 32.21 24.73 36.93
C GLY A 64 32.96 24.22 35.70
N GLU A 65 32.63 23.03 35.20
CA GLU A 65 33.23 22.48 33.98
C GLU A 65 32.64 23.11 32.71
N PHE A 66 31.37 23.53 32.76
CA PHE A 66 30.67 24.19 31.66
C PHE A 66 30.33 25.65 32.00
N SER A 67 30.45 26.54 31.00
CA SER A 67 29.93 27.91 31.08
C SER A 67 28.46 27.95 30.67
N ALA A 68 27.75 29.01 31.08
CA ALA A 68 26.36 29.21 30.66
C ALA A 68 26.20 29.28 29.13
N GLY A 69 27.18 29.84 28.41
CA GLY A 69 27.17 29.88 26.95
C GLY A 69 27.34 28.49 26.32
N MET A 70 28.22 27.66 26.89
CA MET A 70 28.41 26.27 26.42
C MET A 70 27.16 25.42 26.64
N LEU A 71 26.44 25.61 27.75
CA LEU A 71 25.16 24.94 28.00
C LEU A 71 24.14 25.24 26.89
N VAL A 72 23.94 26.52 26.57
CA VAL A 72 22.98 26.93 25.54
C VAL A 72 23.35 26.35 24.18
N ALA A 73 24.63 26.44 23.79
CA ALA A 73 25.13 25.88 22.54
C ALA A 73 24.94 24.35 22.49
N PHE A 74 25.32 23.64 23.55
CA PHE A 74 25.19 22.19 23.62
C PHE A 74 23.73 21.73 23.51
N VAL A 75 22.81 22.36 24.26
CA VAL A 75 21.38 22.03 24.18
C VAL A 75 20.83 22.29 22.78
N ALA A 76 21.24 23.37 22.11
CA ALA A 76 20.81 23.66 20.74
C ALA A 76 21.30 22.60 19.75
N TYR A 77 22.57 22.19 19.82
CA TYR A 77 23.11 21.15 18.96
C TYR A 77 22.52 19.77 19.25
N ALA A 78 22.29 19.44 20.52
CA ALA A 78 21.62 18.20 20.91
C ALA A 78 20.20 18.14 20.35
N ASP A 79 19.39 19.20 20.50
CA ASP A 79 18.03 19.26 19.96
C ASP A 79 18.03 19.17 18.42
N GLN A 80 19.01 19.80 17.76
CA GLN A 80 19.18 19.67 16.30
C GLN A 80 19.51 18.23 15.90
N PHE A 81 20.39 17.55 16.63
CA PHE A 81 20.74 16.16 16.37
C PHE A 81 19.54 15.22 16.53
N SER A 82 18.83 15.29 17.66
CA SER A 82 17.68 14.42 17.94
C SER A 82 16.57 14.62 16.90
N ARG A 83 16.28 15.86 16.48
CA ARG A 83 15.32 16.16 15.40
C ARG A 83 15.72 15.52 14.06
N ARG A 84 17.00 15.59 13.70
CA ARG A 84 17.51 15.02 12.44
C ARG A 84 17.46 13.49 12.48
N ALA A 85 17.78 12.89 13.63
CA ALA A 85 17.67 11.45 13.83
C ALA A 85 16.21 10.97 13.71
N ALA A 86 15.27 11.67 14.35
CA ALA A 86 13.84 11.37 14.23
C ALA A 86 13.35 11.44 12.78
N SER A 87 13.70 12.51 12.07
CA SER A 87 13.35 12.69 10.65
C SER A 87 13.89 11.57 9.75
N LEU A 88 15.07 11.02 10.06
CA LEU A 88 15.63 9.90 9.31
C LEU A 88 14.82 8.61 9.53
N ILE A 89 14.33 8.38 10.75
CA ILE A 89 13.45 7.24 11.07
C ILE A 89 12.12 7.38 10.35
N ASP A 90 11.53 8.56 10.33
CA ASP A 90 10.28 8.82 9.61
C ASP A 90 10.45 8.56 8.11
N GLN A 91 11.54 9.07 7.50
CA GLN A 91 11.87 8.85 6.10
C GLN A 91 12.06 7.36 5.76
N TRP A 92 12.64 6.59 6.69
CA TRP A 92 12.79 5.14 6.54
C TRP A 92 11.44 4.42 6.50
N ASN A 93 10.51 4.83 7.36
CA ASN A 93 9.15 4.29 7.37
C ASN A 93 8.42 4.62 6.06
N ASP A 94 8.54 5.85 5.56
CA ASP A 94 7.97 6.26 4.26
C ASP A 94 8.55 5.45 3.09
N PHE A 95 9.86 5.17 3.12
CA PHE A 95 10.51 4.33 2.12
C PHE A 95 9.97 2.89 2.12
N LYS A 96 9.65 2.33 3.30
CA LYS A 96 8.99 1.02 3.40
C LYS A 96 7.58 1.03 2.80
N MET A 97 6.82 2.09 3.01
CA MET A 97 5.48 2.23 2.42
C MET A 97 5.52 2.34 0.90
N LEU A 98 6.53 3.02 0.34
CA LEU A 98 6.78 3.06 -1.10
C LEU A 98 7.00 1.66 -1.70
N GLY A 99 7.74 0.79 -1.00
CA GLY A 99 7.95 -0.59 -1.43
C GLY A 99 6.65 -1.39 -1.58
N LEU A 100 5.71 -1.22 -0.66
CA LEU A 100 4.39 -1.87 -0.72
C LEU A 100 3.56 -1.38 -1.92
N HIS A 101 3.67 -0.09 -2.27
CA HIS A 101 3.02 0.44 -3.48
C HIS A 101 3.66 -0.10 -4.75
N ALA A 102 5.00 -0.26 -4.76
CA ALA A 102 5.72 -0.84 -5.88
C ALA A 102 5.34 -2.31 -6.12
N GLU A 103 5.11 -3.09 -5.07
CA GLU A 103 4.65 -4.49 -5.16
C GLU A 103 3.32 -4.59 -5.93
N ARG A 104 2.35 -3.71 -5.66
CA ARG A 104 1.08 -3.69 -6.41
C ARG A 104 1.23 -3.34 -7.87
N VAL A 105 2.18 -2.46 -8.20
CA VAL A 105 2.49 -2.12 -9.60
C VAL A 105 3.13 -3.32 -10.28
N ALA A 106 4.02 -4.03 -9.58
CA ALA A 106 4.64 -5.24 -10.08
C ALA A 106 3.59 -6.33 -10.35
N ASP A 107 2.61 -6.53 -9.47
CA ASP A 107 1.53 -7.50 -9.68
C ASP A 107 0.78 -7.26 -11.01
N ILE A 108 0.46 -6.00 -11.32
CA ILE A 108 -0.22 -5.63 -12.56
C ILE A 108 0.73 -5.82 -13.76
N ALA A 109 1.97 -5.33 -13.65
CA ALA A 109 2.94 -5.39 -14.73
C ALA A 109 3.41 -6.81 -15.07
N LEU A 110 3.42 -7.71 -14.07
CA LEU A 110 3.81 -9.12 -14.18
C LEU A 110 2.62 -10.06 -14.36
N THR A 111 1.40 -9.52 -14.46
CA THR A 111 0.24 -10.34 -14.82
C THR A 111 0.51 -10.99 -16.18
N PRO A 112 0.38 -12.33 -16.30
CA PRO A 112 0.66 -13.02 -17.55
C PRO A 112 -0.20 -12.42 -18.65
N ALA A 113 0.44 -12.05 -19.76
CA ALA A 113 -0.29 -11.59 -20.93
C ALA A 113 -1.25 -12.70 -21.39
N GLU A 114 -2.43 -12.31 -21.86
CA GLU A 114 -3.32 -13.25 -22.53
C GLU A 114 -2.55 -13.93 -23.66
N ALA A 115 -2.76 -15.25 -23.82
CA ALA A 115 -2.10 -16.01 -24.87
C ALA A 115 -2.47 -15.39 -26.22
N GLN A 116 -1.54 -14.63 -26.79
CA GLN A 116 -1.66 -14.12 -28.14
C GLN A 116 -1.66 -15.36 -29.02
N LEU A 117 -2.78 -15.64 -29.69
CA LEU A 117 -2.83 -16.66 -30.74
C LEU A 117 -1.82 -16.22 -31.80
N GLU A 118 -0.60 -16.76 -31.74
CA GLU A 118 0.43 -16.53 -32.74
C GLU A 118 -0.08 -17.10 -34.08
N GLY A 119 -0.68 -16.21 -34.85
CA GLY A 119 -1.27 -16.50 -36.15
C GLY A 119 -1.30 -15.24 -37.00
N VAL A 120 -0.15 -14.59 -37.17
CA VAL A 120 -0.04 -13.52 -38.17
C VAL A 120 0.03 -14.20 -39.54
N HIS A 121 -1.14 -14.41 -40.15
CA HIS A 121 -1.23 -14.88 -41.53
C HIS A 121 -0.50 -13.88 -42.43
N SER A 122 0.65 -14.30 -42.98
CA SER A 122 1.52 -13.45 -43.81
C SER A 122 1.37 -13.74 -45.32
N GLY A 123 0.22 -14.25 -45.75
CA GLY A 123 -0.09 -14.59 -47.15
C GLY A 123 -1.22 -13.73 -47.75
N PRO A 124 -1.52 -13.89 -49.06
CA PRO A 124 -2.73 -13.30 -49.66
C PRO A 124 -3.98 -13.76 -48.88
N LEU A 125 -5.01 -12.91 -48.83
CA LEU A 125 -6.27 -13.26 -48.15
C LEU A 125 -6.83 -14.55 -48.78
N PRO A 126 -7.05 -15.61 -48.00
CA PRO A 126 -7.66 -16.82 -48.52
C PRO A 126 -9.10 -16.54 -48.95
N ASP A 127 -9.63 -17.36 -49.87
CA ASP A 127 -11.06 -17.39 -50.16
C ASP A 127 -11.85 -17.58 -48.86
N ALA A 128 -12.94 -16.84 -48.70
CA ALA A 128 -13.70 -16.81 -47.45
C ALA A 128 -14.45 -18.13 -47.22
N SER A 129 -13.80 -19.09 -46.58
CA SER A 129 -14.40 -20.34 -46.08
C SER A 129 -14.25 -20.42 -44.57
N LEU A 130 -15.34 -20.66 -43.86
CA LEU A 130 -15.35 -20.91 -42.42
C LEU A 130 -15.69 -22.38 -42.18
N GLU A 131 -14.78 -23.11 -41.54
CA GLU A 131 -14.99 -24.49 -41.12
C GLU A 131 -14.66 -24.57 -39.63
N VAL A 132 -15.59 -25.09 -38.84
CA VAL A 132 -15.41 -25.30 -37.40
C VAL A 132 -15.31 -26.80 -37.16
N LYS A 133 -14.30 -27.25 -36.43
CA LYS A 133 -14.09 -28.67 -36.11
C LYS A 133 -13.97 -28.89 -34.62
N ASN A 134 -14.91 -29.67 -34.07
CA ASN A 134 -14.90 -30.12 -32.68
C ASN A 134 -14.65 -28.98 -31.68
N LEU A 135 -15.25 -27.81 -31.90
CA LEU A 135 -15.04 -26.66 -31.04
C LEU A 135 -15.55 -26.98 -29.63
N ARG A 136 -14.68 -26.79 -28.63
CA ARG A 136 -15.03 -26.87 -27.22
C ARG A 136 -14.64 -25.58 -26.53
N PHE A 137 -15.57 -24.98 -25.80
CA PHE A 137 -15.34 -23.71 -25.13
C PHE A 137 -16.00 -23.68 -23.75
N ARG A 138 -15.29 -23.11 -22.77
CA ARG A 138 -15.75 -22.85 -21.40
C ARG A 138 -15.05 -21.59 -20.88
N TYR A 139 -15.68 -20.85 -19.98
CA TYR A 139 -15.15 -19.58 -19.47
C TYR A 139 -14.05 -19.76 -18.42
N ALA A 140 -14.08 -20.85 -17.65
CA ALA A 140 -13.05 -21.19 -16.67
C ALA A 140 -12.77 -22.70 -16.64
N GLU A 141 -11.59 -23.10 -16.16
CA GLU A 141 -11.17 -24.50 -16.13
C GLU A 141 -12.08 -25.42 -15.29
N GLY A 142 -12.84 -24.86 -14.35
CA GLY A 142 -13.80 -25.59 -13.52
C GLY A 142 -15.25 -25.51 -13.99
N GLU A 143 -15.55 -24.78 -15.05
CA GLU A 143 -16.93 -24.55 -15.49
C GLU A 143 -17.39 -25.59 -16.52
N PRO A 144 -18.71 -25.85 -16.59
CA PRO A 144 -19.29 -26.68 -17.64
C PRO A 144 -18.94 -26.16 -19.04
N TRP A 145 -18.85 -27.07 -20.01
CA TRP A 145 -18.68 -26.69 -21.41
C TRP A 145 -19.90 -25.91 -21.90
N VAL A 146 -19.66 -24.73 -22.48
CA VAL A 146 -20.69 -23.90 -23.13
C VAL A 146 -20.90 -24.38 -24.56
N ILE A 147 -19.81 -24.72 -25.23
CA ILE A 147 -19.82 -25.37 -26.54
C ILE A 147 -19.06 -26.67 -26.39
N GLU A 148 -19.66 -27.78 -26.83
CA GLU A 148 -19.04 -29.09 -26.77
C GLU A 148 -19.22 -29.82 -28.11
N GLY A 149 -18.15 -29.85 -28.91
CA GLY A 149 -18.11 -30.66 -30.14
C GLY A 149 -18.82 -30.04 -31.34
N CYS A 150 -18.94 -28.70 -31.42
CA CYS A 150 -19.56 -28.04 -32.57
C CYS A 150 -18.68 -28.20 -33.82
N SER A 151 -19.28 -28.69 -34.92
CA SER A 151 -18.61 -28.80 -36.22
C SER A 151 -19.57 -28.46 -37.37
N PHE A 152 -19.17 -27.56 -38.28
CA PHE A 152 -19.90 -27.21 -39.51
C PHE A 152 -18.98 -26.57 -40.56
#